data_AF-A0A3D2JSG5-F1
#
_entry.id   AF-A0A3D2JSG5-F1
#
_cell.length_a   1.000
_cell.length_b   1.000
_cell.length_c   1.000
_cell.angle_alpha   90.00
_cell.angle_beta   90.00
_cell.angle_gamma   90.00
#
_symmetry.space_group_name_H-M   'P 1'
#
loop_
_entity.id
_entity.type
_entity.pdbx_description
1 polymer ?
#
loop_
_entity_poly.entity_id
_entity_poly.type
_entity_poly.pdbx_seq_one_letter_code
_entity_poly.pdbx_strand_id
1 'polypeptide(L)'
;MVNIEMRNTAPFEQPFPIMVLGFNTASNDLVALREFKPEEYLDSGLRDITQMPVMAPVQIDLALMDPGNDAVNYTLAFRQP
;
A
#
# COMPACT_ATOMS: atom_id res chain seq x y z
N MET A 1 -8.43 -7.42 6.83
CA MET A 1 -7.48 -7.52 5.69
C MET A 1 -8.04 -6.69 4.57
N VAL A 2 -7.19 -5.93 3.89
CA VAL A 2 -7.57 -5.13 2.71
C VAL A 2 -6.72 -5.59 1.55
N ASN A 3 -7.37 -5.86 0.42
CA ASN A 3 -6.71 -6.30 -0.79
C ASN A 3 -6.65 -5.12 -1.76
N ILE A 4 -5.47 -4.85 -2.30
CA ILE A 4 -5.20 -3.76 -3.22
C ILE A 4 -4.64 -4.36 -4.50
N GLU A 5 -5.18 -3.93 -5.64
CA GLU A 5 -4.59 -4.21 -6.94
C GLU A 5 -3.91 -2.94 -7.45
N MET A 6 -2.63 -3.03 -7.75
CA MET A 6 -1.85 -1.94 -8.34
C MET A 6 -1.37 -2.36 -9.73
N ARG A 7 -1.44 -1.44 -10.70
CA ARG A 7 -0.89 -1.67 -12.05
C ARG A 7 -0.06 -0.49 -12.50
N ASN A 8 1.18 -0.76 -12.90
CA ASN A 8 2.02 0.21 -13.58
C ASN A 8 1.48 0.44 -15.00
N THR A 9 0.99 1.65 -15.27
CA THR A 9 0.45 2.06 -16.59
C THR A 9 1.46 2.85 -17.42
N ALA A 10 2.67 3.09 -16.92
CA ALA A 10 3.74 3.70 -17.68
C ALA A 10 4.28 2.72 -18.74
N PRO A 11 4.88 3.22 -19.84
CA PRO A 11 5.44 2.36 -20.88
C PRO A 11 6.79 1.72 -20.49
N PHE A 12 7.24 1.89 -19.24
CA PHE A 12 8.50 1.37 -18.71
C PHE A 12 8.33 0.87 -17.27
N GLU A 13 9.24 0.00 -16.84
CA GLU A 13 9.27 -0.53 -15.47
C GLU A 13 9.49 0.59 -14.45
N GLN A 14 8.74 0.56 -13.35
CA GLN A 14 8.85 1.57 -12.29
C GLN A 14 9.24 0.91 -10.97
N PRO A 15 9.98 1.58 -10.09
CA PRO A 15 10.24 1.04 -8.77
C PRO A 15 8.93 0.88 -8.01
N PHE A 16 8.87 -0.16 -7.17
CA PHE A 16 7.73 -0.34 -6.28
C PHE A 16 7.61 0.85 -5.33
N PRO A 17 6.43 1.48 -5.22
CA PRO A 17 6.25 2.66 -4.39
C PRO A 17 6.24 2.29 -2.91
N ILE A 18 6.55 3.26 -2.05
CA ILE A 18 6.23 3.19 -0.62
C ILE A 18 4.74 3.47 -0.48
N MET A 19 4.02 2.58 0.21
CA MET A 19 2.61 2.82 0.54
C MET A 19 2.52 3.49 1.90
N VAL A 20 1.69 4.53 1.97
CA VAL A 20 1.41 5.25 3.21
C VAL A 20 -0.06 5.10 3.51
N LEU A 21 -0.35 4.40 4.61
CA LEU A 21 -1.70 4.20 5.10
C LEU A 21 -1.94 5.09 6.32
N GLY A 22 -2.87 6.02 6.19
CA GLY A 22 -3.36 6.86 7.28
C GLY A 22 -4.71 6.36 7.78
N PHE A 23 -4.89 6.31 9.09
CA PHE A 23 -6.16 6.04 9.76
C PHE A 23 -6.70 7.35 10.29
N ASN A 24 -7.96 7.66 9.97
CA ASN A 24 -8.61 8.89 10.41
C ASN A 24 -9.86 8.57 11.23
N THR A 25 -10.14 9.44 12.21
CA THR A 25 -11.41 9.43 12.94
C THR A 25 -12.56 9.87 12.02
N ALA A 26 -13.80 9.74 12.49
CA ALA A 26 -14.97 10.31 11.82
C ALA A 26 -14.85 11.85 11.62
N SER A 27 -14.11 12.53 12.50
CA SER A 27 -13.82 13.97 12.43
C SER A 27 -12.69 14.32 11.45
N ASN A 28 -12.13 13.32 10.75
CA ASN A 28 -11.01 13.45 9.82
C ASN A 28 -9.65 13.75 10.50
N ASP A 29 -9.53 13.48 11.80
CA ASP A 29 -8.27 13.62 12.54
C ASP A 29 -7.42 12.36 12.34
N LEU A 30 -6.12 12.54 12.03
CA LEU A 30 -5.18 11.44 11.84
C LEU A 30 -4.89 10.76 13.19
N VAL A 31 -5.27 9.48 13.29
CA VAL A 31 -5.07 8.64 14.47
C VAL A 31 -3.73 7.92 14.40
N ALA A 32 -3.40 7.39 13.22
CA ALA A 32 -2.18 6.63 13.00
C ALA A 32 -1.75 6.73 11.54
N LEU A 33 -0.45 6.62 11.31
CA LEU A 33 0.14 6.54 9.99
C LEU A 33 1.14 5.40 9.97
N ARG A 34 1.04 4.55 8.95
CA ARG A 34 1.96 3.46 8.73
C ARG A 34 2.48 3.51 7.30
N GLU A 35 3.80 3.49 7.18
CA GLU A 35 4.47 3.33 5.90
C GLU A 35 4.79 1.85 5.71
N PHE A 36 4.62 1.36 4.48
CA PHE A 36 4.96 0.01 4.07
C PHE A 36 5.95 0.09 2.91
N LYS A 37 7.14 -0.44 3.13
CA LYS A 37 8.13 -0.65 2.08
C LYS A 37 7.71 -1.79 1.16
N PRO A 38 8.18 -1.84 -0.10
CA PRO A 38 7.93 -2.95 -1.01
C PRO A 38 8.12 -4.33 -0.38
N GLU A 39 9.19 -4.51 0.40
CA GLU A 39 9.50 -5.76 1.09
C GLU A 39 8.43 -6.20 2.12
N GLU A 40 7.65 -5.26 2.66
CA GLU A 40 6.64 -5.49 3.70
C GLU A 40 5.27 -5.86 3.14
N TYR A 41 4.95 -5.42 1.93
CA TYR A 41 3.65 -5.65 1.30
C TYR A 41 3.69 -6.59 0.10
N LEU A 42 4.86 -6.81 -0.50
CA LEU A 42 5.01 -7.78 -1.57
C LEU A 42 5.07 -9.19 -0.99
N ASP A 43 4.28 -10.08 -1.59
CA ASP A 43 4.32 -11.51 -1.32
C ASP A 43 5.71 -12.07 -1.58
N SER A 44 6.06 -13.15 -0.86
CA SER A 44 7.37 -13.81 -0.97
C SER A 44 7.76 -14.17 -2.41
N GLY A 45 6.79 -14.52 -3.27
CA GLY A 45 7.02 -14.80 -4.69
C GLY A 45 7.25 -13.56 -5.57
N LEU A 46 6.90 -12.37 -5.09
CA LEU A 46 7.11 -11.09 -5.77
C LEU A 46 8.31 -10.31 -5.21
N ARG A 47 8.87 -10.72 -4.07
CA ARG A 47 10.06 -10.09 -3.47
C ARG A 47 11.32 -10.19 -4.34
N ASP A 48 11.41 -11.20 -5.19
CA ASP A 48 12.50 -11.34 -6.17
C ASP A 48 12.36 -10.34 -7.34
N ILE A 49 11.17 -9.74 -7.51
CA ILE A 49 10.91 -8.71 -8.49
C ILE A 49 11.26 -7.36 -7.86
N THR A 50 12.31 -6.72 -8.34
CA THR A 50 12.78 -5.43 -7.82
C THR A 50 12.09 -4.23 -8.49
N GLN A 51 11.41 -4.46 -9.61
CA GLN A 51 10.75 -3.43 -10.42
C GLN A 51 9.33 -3.84 -10.80
N MET A 52 8.40 -2.89 -10.73
CA MET A 52 7.01 -3.11 -11.08
C MET A 52 6.85 -3.22 -12.61
N PRO A 53 6.44 -4.40 -13.12
CA PRO A 53 6.33 -4.65 -14.56
C PRO A 53 5.23 -3.81 -15.23
N VAL A 54 5.44 -3.46 -16.49
CA VAL A 54 4.49 -2.69 -17.30
C VAL A 54 3.20 -3.49 -17.52
N MET A 55 2.06 -2.86 -17.26
CA MET A 55 0.71 -3.39 -17.52
C MET A 55 0.35 -4.71 -16.80
N ALA A 56 1.20 -5.18 -15.89
CA ALA A 56 0.93 -6.34 -15.06
C ALA A 56 0.33 -5.92 -13.71
N PRO A 57 -0.84 -6.47 -13.33
CA PRO A 57 -1.43 -6.20 -12.03
C PRO A 57 -0.64 -6.91 -10.93
N VAL A 58 -0.40 -6.18 -9.85
CA VAL A 58 0.24 -6.66 -8.62
C VAL A 58 -0.82 -6.67 -7.54
N GLN A 59 -1.12 -7.86 -7.01
CA GLN A 59 -2.02 -8.03 -5.86
C GLN A 59 -1.22 -7.81 -4.58
N ILE A 60 -1.83 -7.11 -3.63
CA ILE A 60 -1.21 -6.75 -2.37
C ILE A 60 -2.23 -6.96 -1.26
N ASP A 61 -1.88 -7.80 -0.30
CA ASP A 61 -2.72 -8.06 0.85
C ASP A 61 -2.16 -7.36 2.09
N LEU A 62 -2.84 -6.29 2.52
CA LEU A 62 -2.47 -5.57 3.72
C LEU A 62 -3.25 -6.08 4.94
N ALA A 63 -2.50 -6.63 5.89
CA ALA A 63 -2.99 -6.87 7.23
C ALA A 63 -3.09 -5.53 7.98
N LEU A 64 -4.30 -4.99 8.03
CA LEU A 64 -4.60 -3.86 8.87
C LEU A 64 -4.64 -4.30 10.33
N MET A 65 -3.81 -3.64 11.16
CA MET A 65 -3.97 -3.73 12.61
C MET A 65 -5.23 -2.94 12.96
N ASP A 66 -6.13 -3.55 13.75
CA ASP A 66 -7.35 -2.89 14.21
C ASP A 66 -6.97 -1.59 14.95
N PRO A 67 -7.31 -0.42 14.40
CA PRO A 67 -6.98 0.86 15.02
C PRO A 67 -7.84 1.16 16.27
N GLY A 68 -8.76 0.25 16.63
CA GLY A 68 -9.74 0.44 17.68
C GLY A 68 -11.05 1.03 17.16
N ASN A 69 -12.00 1.26 18.07
CA ASN A 69 -13.37 1.63 17.74
C ASN A 69 -13.54 3.06 17.18
N ASP A 70 -12.47 3.86 17.16
CA ASP A 70 -12.50 5.30 16.83
C ASP A 70 -12.07 5.62 15.39
N ALA A 71 -11.39 4.71 14.71
CA ALA A 71 -10.93 4.92 13.35
C ALA A 71 -11.96 4.39 12.34
N VAL A 72 -12.61 5.33 11.67
CA VAL A 72 -13.75 5.07 10.77
C VAL A 72 -13.32 5.12 9.31
N ASN A 73 -12.24 5.85 9.00
CA ASN A 73 -11.76 6.07 7.63
C ASN A 73 -10.29 5.69 7.46
N TYR A 74 -9.92 5.29 6.24
CA TYR A 74 -8.55 5.02 5.83
C TYR A 74 -8.21 5.79 4.56
N THR A 75 -6.98 6.29 4.49
CA THR A 75 -6.41 6.93 3.30
C THR A 75 -5.17 6.18 2.88
N LEU A 76 -5.11 5.81 1.60
CA LEU A 76 -3.94 5.19 0.99
C LEU A 76 -3.28 6.18 0.04
N ALA A 77 -1.98 6.41 0.23
CA ALA A 77 -1.16 7.21 -0.66
C ALA A 77 0.06 6.42 -1.13
N PHE A 78 0.54 6.75 -2.33
CA PHE A 78 1.75 6.15 -2.91
C PHE A 78 2.82 7.22 -3.03
N ARG A 79 4.01 6.91 -2.53
CA ARG A 79 5.20 7.76 -2.65
C ARG A 79 6.26 7.01 -3.45
N GLN A 80 6.90 7.71 -4.39
CA GLN A 80 8.10 7.17 -5.02
C GLN A 80 9.23 7.11 -3.98
N PRO A 81 10.06 6.04 -3.98
CA PRO A 81 11.19 5.92 -3.05
C PRO A 81 12.25 7.01 -3.27
#